data_AF-A0A8B8UMW4-F1
#
_entry.id   AF-A0A8B8UMW4-F1
#
_cell.length_a   1.000
_cell.length_b   1.000
_cell.length_c   1.000
_cell.angle_alpha   90.00
_cell.angle_beta   90.00
_cell.angle_gamma   90.00
#
_symmetry.space_group_name_H-M   'P 1'
#
loop_
_entity.id
_entity.type
_entity.pdbx_description
1 polymer ?
#
loop_
_entity_poly.entity_id
_entity_poly.type
_entity_poly.pdbx_seq_one_letter_code
_entity_poly.pdbx_strand_id
1 'polypeptide(L)'
;MSKFEKVKEQGNSLFKQGLYREAVHCYDQLIAAQPQNPVGYSNKAMALIKLCEYTQAIRMCQQGLRYASTAEHAAIRSKLQYRLELSQAAVGPVQIPVFEVDELPEGYDQC
;
A
#
# COMPACT_ATOMS: atom_id res chain seq x y z
N MET A 1 8.55 -20.89 12.11
CA MET A 1 7.83 -20.03 11.14
C MET A 1 6.53 -19.56 11.75
N SER A 2 6.40 -18.25 11.93
CA SER A 2 5.14 -17.63 12.37
C SER A 2 4.06 -17.79 11.29
N LYS A 3 2.77 -17.81 11.68
CA LYS A 3 1.63 -17.79 10.73
C LYS A 3 1.79 -16.64 9.72
N PHE A 4 2.31 -15.50 10.17
CA PHE A 4 2.61 -14.34 9.33
C PHE A 4 3.64 -14.64 8.23
N GLU A 5 4.75 -15.30 8.59
CA GLU A 5 5.82 -15.63 7.64
C GLU A 5 5.34 -16.62 6.57
N LYS A 6 4.52 -17.61 6.97
CA LYS A 6 3.92 -18.57 6.05
C LYS A 6 3.02 -17.88 5.02
N VAL A 7 2.13 -17.00 5.48
CA VAL A 7 1.23 -16.23 4.57
C VAL A 7 2.04 -15.31 3.65
N LYS A 8 3.13 -14.71 4.15
CA LYS A 8 4.06 -13.91 3.34
C LYS A 8 4.72 -14.76 2.26
N GLU A 9 5.24 -15.92 2.60
CA GLU A 9 5.89 -16.83 1.64
C GLU A 9 4.91 -17.36 0.61
N GLN A 10 3.70 -17.71 1.03
CA GLN A 10 2.62 -18.11 0.14
C GLN A 10 2.25 -17.00 -0.84
N GLY A 11 2.03 -15.77 -0.36
CA GLY A 11 1.77 -14.61 -1.21
C GLY A 11 2.92 -14.33 -2.20
N ASN A 12 4.18 -14.45 -1.75
CA ASN A 12 5.34 -14.30 -2.61
C ASN A 12 5.43 -15.41 -3.67
N SER A 13 5.05 -16.64 -3.33
CA SER A 13 5.01 -17.77 -4.28
C SER A 13 3.95 -17.52 -5.35
N LEU A 14 2.73 -17.13 -4.96
CA LEU A 14 1.65 -16.77 -5.87
C LEU A 14 2.05 -15.60 -6.78
N PHE A 15 2.73 -14.59 -6.23
CA PHE A 15 3.25 -13.46 -7.00
C PHE A 15 4.25 -13.92 -8.08
N LYS A 16 5.16 -14.85 -7.75
CA LYS A 16 6.10 -15.43 -8.72
C LYS A 16 5.41 -16.26 -9.79
N GLN A 17 4.29 -16.89 -9.46
CA GLN A 17 3.46 -17.66 -10.41
C GLN A 17 2.59 -16.76 -11.31
N GLY A 18 2.58 -15.44 -11.10
CA GLY A 18 1.74 -14.51 -11.85
C GLY A 18 0.30 -14.42 -11.34
N LEU A 19 -0.03 -15.12 -10.26
CA LEU A 19 -1.35 -15.12 -9.62
C LEU A 19 -1.49 -13.89 -8.69
N TYR A 20 -1.48 -12.71 -9.30
CA TYR A 20 -1.40 -11.44 -8.55
C TYR A 20 -2.63 -11.17 -7.69
N ARG A 21 -3.85 -11.52 -8.14
CA ARG A 21 -5.08 -11.33 -7.34
C ARG A 21 -5.08 -12.18 -6.08
N GLU A 22 -4.63 -13.41 -6.17
CA GLU A 22 -4.53 -14.31 -5.01
C GLU A 22 -3.42 -13.87 -4.07
N ALA A 23 -2.29 -13.39 -4.61
CA ALA A 23 -1.24 -12.77 -3.83
C ALA A 23 -1.75 -11.55 -3.05
N VAL A 24 -2.57 -10.69 -3.67
CA VAL A 24 -3.24 -9.56 -2.99
C VAL A 24 -4.05 -10.05 -1.79
N HIS A 25 -4.84 -11.11 -1.95
CA HIS A 25 -5.62 -11.67 -0.84
C HIS A 25 -4.73 -12.15 0.32
N CYS A 26 -3.60 -12.80 0.03
CA CYS A 26 -2.63 -13.16 1.06
C CYS A 26 -2.05 -11.93 1.77
N TYR A 27 -1.74 -10.86 1.02
CA TYR A 27 -1.22 -9.63 1.61
C TYR A 27 -2.27 -8.86 2.42
N ASP A 28 -3.55 -8.95 2.07
CA ASP A 28 -4.65 -8.43 2.89
C ASP A 28 -4.69 -9.11 4.26
N GLN A 29 -4.48 -10.43 4.30
CA GLN A 29 -4.37 -11.15 5.57
C GLN A 29 -3.14 -10.73 6.37
N LEU A 30 -2.01 -10.39 5.72
CA LEU A 30 -0.84 -9.85 6.42
C LEU A 30 -1.13 -8.48 7.04
N ILE A 31 -1.82 -7.61 6.30
CA ILE A 31 -2.19 -6.27 6.78
C ILE A 31 -3.19 -6.39 7.93
N ALA A 32 -4.18 -7.29 7.84
CA ALA A 32 -5.12 -7.54 8.92
C ALA A 32 -4.44 -8.10 10.18
N ALA A 33 -3.45 -8.98 10.02
CA ALA A 33 -2.71 -9.56 11.13
C ALA A 33 -1.73 -8.57 11.78
N GLN A 34 -1.07 -7.72 10.98
CA GLN A 34 -0.12 -6.72 11.46
C GLN A 34 -0.31 -5.40 10.68
N PRO A 35 -1.28 -4.57 11.07
CA PRO A 35 -1.61 -3.34 10.32
C PRO A 35 -0.50 -2.29 10.38
N GLN A 36 0.40 -2.38 11.35
CA GLN A 36 1.55 -1.48 11.51
C GLN A 36 2.79 -1.96 10.74
N ASN A 37 2.76 -3.15 10.12
CA ASN A 37 3.92 -3.68 9.41
C ASN A 37 3.90 -3.21 7.93
N PRO A 38 4.88 -2.38 7.48
CA PRO A 38 4.88 -1.82 6.14
C PRO A 38 5.13 -2.86 5.03
N VAL A 39 5.58 -4.08 5.36
CA VAL A 39 5.87 -5.15 4.38
C VAL A 39 4.61 -5.58 3.63
N GLY A 40 3.48 -5.74 4.33
CA GLY A 40 2.21 -6.15 3.70
C GLY A 40 1.76 -5.15 2.63
N TYR A 41 1.78 -3.86 2.97
CA TYR A 41 1.45 -2.78 2.04
C TYR A 41 2.40 -2.73 0.83
N SER A 42 3.70 -2.88 1.06
CA SER A 42 4.73 -2.90 0.00
C SER A 42 4.49 -4.02 -1.01
N ASN A 43 4.18 -5.23 -0.54
CA ASN A 43 3.98 -6.38 -1.40
C ASN A 43 2.64 -6.31 -2.13
N LYS A 44 1.58 -5.87 -1.43
CA LYS A 44 0.27 -5.61 -2.04
C LYS A 44 0.37 -4.55 -3.13
N ALA A 45 1.06 -3.44 -2.89
CA ALA A 45 1.27 -2.40 -3.89
C ALA A 45 1.95 -2.94 -5.15
N MET A 46 2.96 -3.80 -5.03
CA MET A 46 3.61 -4.41 -6.19
C MET A 46 2.66 -5.34 -6.96
N ALA A 47 1.84 -6.14 -6.27
CA ALA A 47 0.85 -7.00 -6.92
C ALA A 47 -0.22 -6.19 -7.66
N LEU A 48 -0.67 -5.08 -7.08
CA LEU A 48 -1.61 -4.16 -7.72
C LEU A 48 -1.01 -3.46 -8.94
N ILE A 49 0.26 -3.05 -8.89
CA ILE A 49 0.98 -2.50 -10.06
C ILE A 49 1.02 -3.52 -11.19
N LYS A 50 1.25 -4.81 -10.89
CA LYS A 50 1.22 -5.89 -11.89
C LYS A 50 -0.17 -6.16 -12.46
N LEU A 51 -1.23 -5.79 -11.74
CA LEU A 51 -2.61 -5.83 -12.20
C LEU A 51 -3.04 -4.52 -12.90
N CYS A 52 -2.14 -3.55 -13.07
CA CYS A 52 -2.44 -2.21 -13.59
C CYS A 52 -3.45 -1.42 -12.71
N GLU A 53 -3.62 -1.82 -11.45
CA GLU A 53 -4.50 -1.17 -10.47
C GLU A 53 -3.75 -0.05 -9.73
N TYR A 54 -3.23 0.91 -10.50
CA TYR A 54 -2.29 1.91 -10.01
C TYR A 54 -2.89 2.83 -8.93
N THR A 55 -4.16 3.23 -9.02
CA THR A 55 -4.82 4.06 -8.01
C THR A 55 -4.87 3.37 -6.65
N GLN A 56 -5.13 2.06 -6.64
CA GLN A 56 -5.11 1.27 -5.41
C GLN A 56 -3.68 1.09 -4.90
N ALA A 57 -2.71 0.87 -5.80
CA ALA A 57 -1.29 0.77 -5.43
C ALA A 57 -0.78 2.05 -4.75
N ILE A 58 -1.16 3.24 -5.27
CA ILE A 58 -0.85 4.54 -4.66
C ILE A 58 -1.36 4.60 -3.22
N ARG A 59 -2.63 4.24 -2.99
CA ARG A 59 -3.23 4.23 -1.63
C ARG A 59 -2.47 3.29 -0.70
N MET A 60 -2.13 2.09 -1.16
CA MET A 60 -1.36 1.12 -0.36
C MET A 60 0.04 1.65 -0.04
N CYS A 61 0.71 2.28 -1.00
CA CYS A 61 2.02 2.90 -0.77
C CYS A 61 1.95 4.03 0.27
N GLN A 62 0.96 4.92 0.16
CA GLN A 62 0.75 6.00 1.12
C GLN A 62 0.49 5.48 2.54
N GLN A 63 -0.35 4.45 2.68
CA GLN A 63 -0.60 3.82 3.97
C GLN A 63 0.66 3.16 4.54
N GLY A 64 1.40 2.40 3.72
CA GLY A 64 2.64 1.77 4.15
C GLY A 64 3.70 2.78 4.61
N LEU A 65 3.80 3.93 3.93
CA LEU A 65 4.74 5.00 4.29
C LEU A 65 4.44 5.64 5.64
N ARG A 66 3.17 5.69 6.07
CA ARG A 66 2.79 6.17 7.41
C ARG A 66 3.42 5.33 8.52
N TYR A 67 3.55 4.02 8.30
CA TYR A 67 4.14 3.09 9.27
C TYR A 67 5.64 2.88 9.08
N ALA A 68 6.20 3.26 7.92
CA ALA A 68 7.63 3.14 7.62
C ALA A 68 8.46 4.38 8.02
N SER A 69 8.03 5.13 9.05
CA SER A 69 8.68 6.35 9.53
C SER A 69 9.99 6.09 10.30
N THR A 70 10.15 4.88 10.86
CA THR A 70 11.33 4.50 11.66
C THR A 70 12.54 4.13 10.80
N ALA A 71 13.74 4.22 11.38
CA ALA A 71 15.00 3.88 10.71
C ALA A 71 15.07 2.39 10.30
N GLU A 72 14.50 1.50 11.11
CA GLU A 72 14.43 0.05 10.85
C GLU A 72 13.71 -0.26 9.53
N HIS A 73 12.73 0.58 9.16
CA HIS A 73 11.94 0.42 7.94
C HIS A 73 12.49 1.21 6.75
N ALA A 74 13.71 1.79 6.84
CA ALA A 74 14.30 2.60 5.76
C ALA A 74 14.32 1.86 4.41
N ALA A 75 14.74 0.59 4.39
CA ALA A 75 14.78 -0.21 3.16
C ALA A 75 13.38 -0.43 2.55
N ILE A 76 12.35 -0.58 3.38
CA ILE A 76 10.97 -0.79 2.92
C ILE A 76 10.37 0.52 2.43
N ARG A 77 10.66 1.62 3.13
CA ARG A 77 10.27 2.99 2.74
C ARG A 77 10.78 3.34 1.34
N SER A 78 12.05 3.07 1.03
CA SER A 78 12.59 3.31 -0.32
C SER A 78 11.84 2.49 -1.37
N LYS A 79 11.49 1.22 -1.08
CA LYS A 79 10.70 0.39 -2.00
C LYS A 79 9.26 0.89 -2.17
N LEU A 80 8.65 1.45 -1.12
CA LEU A 80 7.32 2.03 -1.16
C LEU A 80 7.31 3.32 -1.98
N GLN A 81 8.31 4.20 -1.79
CA GLN A 81 8.49 5.42 -2.59
C GLN A 81 8.66 5.11 -4.07
N TYR A 82 9.55 4.18 -4.42
CA TYR A 82 9.75 3.75 -5.80
C TYR A 82 8.44 3.28 -6.47
N ARG A 83 7.65 2.48 -5.74
CA ARG A 83 6.35 1.98 -6.25
C ARG A 83 5.29 3.08 -6.33
N LEU A 84 5.33 4.04 -5.41
CA LEU A 84 4.44 5.19 -5.41
C LEU A 84 4.67 6.04 -6.67
N GLU A 85 5.93 6.41 -6.93
CA GLU A 85 6.34 7.18 -8.11
C GLU A 85 5.98 6.45 -9.40
N LEU A 86 6.27 5.14 -9.48
CA LEU A 86 5.92 4.31 -10.63
C LEU A 86 4.40 4.31 -10.88
N SER A 87 3.60 4.23 -9.83
CA SER A 87 2.13 4.22 -9.96
C SER A 87 1.59 5.60 -10.30
N GLN A 88 2.12 6.67 -9.70
CA GLN A 88 1.74 8.06 -9.99
C GLN A 88 2.04 8.44 -11.44
N ALA A 89 3.21 8.02 -11.96
CA ALA A 89 3.57 8.22 -13.35
C ALA A 89 2.58 7.54 -14.33
N ALA A 90 1.94 6.44 -13.91
CA ALA A 90 0.98 5.71 -14.74
C ALA A 90 -0.44 6.29 -14.72
N VAL A 91 -0.90 6.88 -13.60
CA VAL A 91 -2.27 7.44 -13.47
C VAL A 91 -2.36 8.91 -13.87
N GLY A 92 -1.23 9.63 -13.88
CA GLY A 92 -1.24 11.08 -14.02
C GLY A 92 -1.73 11.76 -12.72
N PRO A 93 -2.24 13.00 -12.78
CA PRO A 93 -2.69 13.71 -11.58
C PRO A 93 -3.83 12.94 -10.89
N VAL A 94 -3.59 12.52 -9.64
CA VAL A 94 -4.59 11.82 -8.83
C VAL A 94 -5.72 12.79 -8.51
N GLN A 95 -6.96 12.45 -8.84
CA GLN A 95 -8.13 13.22 -8.43
C GLN A 95 -8.20 13.28 -6.90
N ILE A 96 -8.13 14.49 -6.36
CA ILE A 96 -8.42 14.77 -4.96
C ILE A 96 -9.95 14.85 -4.84
N PRO A 97 -10.61 13.99 -4.05
CA PRO A 97 -12.04 14.09 -3.86
C PRO A 97 -12.37 15.41 -3.15
N VAL A 98 -13.23 16.22 -3.78
CA VAL A 98 -13.84 17.39 -3.15
C VAL A 98 -15.03 16.89 -2.36
N PHE A 99 -15.01 17.08 -1.05
CA PHE A 99 -16.14 16.79 -0.18
C PHE A 99 -16.93 18.09 -0.02
N GLU A 100 -18.15 18.12 -0.55
CA GLU A 100 -19.11 19.17 -0.23
C GLU A 100 -19.55 18.96 1.22
N VAL A 101 -19.27 19.95 2.06
CA VAL A 101 -19.65 19.97 3.48
C VAL A 101 -20.43 21.25 3.73
N ASP A 102 -21.54 21.15 4.45
CA ASP A 102 -22.38 22.31 4.81
C ASP A 102 -21.63 23.26 5.76
N GLU A 103 -20.79 22.70 6.64
CA GLU A 103 -19.91 23.43 7.55
C GLU A 103 -18.50 22.79 7.55
N LEU A 104 -17.45 23.61 7.69
CA LEU A 104 -16.08 23.10 7.76
C LEU A 104 -15.87 22.31 9.07
N PRO A 105 -15.14 21.18 9.04
CA PRO A 105 -14.85 20.40 10.24
C PRO A 105 -14.08 21.22 11.29
N GLU A 106 -14.29 20.91 12.57
CA GLU A 106 -13.53 21.50 13.68
C GLU A 106 -12.01 21.37 13.46
N GLY A 107 -11.26 22.47 13.63
CA GLY A 107 -9.82 22.53 13.41
C GLY A 107 -9.37 23.02 12.03
N TYR A 108 -10.32 23.32 11.13
CA TYR A 108 -10.06 24.12 9.93
C TYR A 108 -10.35 25.59 10.24
N ASP A 109 -9.32 26.36 10.60
CA ASP A 109 -9.47 27.80 10.80
C ASP A 109 -9.83 28.48 9.47
N GLN A 110 -10.97 29.15 9.46
CA GLN A 110 -11.27 30.19 8.47
C GLN A 110 -10.41 31.39 8.85
N CYS A 111 -9.27 31.56 8.19
CA CYS A 111 -8.46 32.77 8.30
C CYS A 111 -9.30 34.03 8.07
#